data_AF-A0A7M3ZQ25-F1
#
_entry.id   AF-A0A7M3ZQ25-F1
#
_cell.length_a   1.000
_cell.length_b   1.000
_cell.length_c   1.000
_cell.angle_alpha   90.00
_cell.angle_beta   90.00
_cell.angle_gamma   90.00
#
_symmetry.space_group_name_H-M   'P 1'
#
loop_
_entity.id
_entity.type
_entity.pdbx_description
1 polymer ?
#
loop_
_entity_poly.entity_id
_entity_poly.type
_entity_poly.pdbx_seq_one_letter_code
_entity_poly.pdbx_strand_id
1 'polypeptide(L)'
;MQGDELLSITPEALAEAILKRRQRMTEHLPKTLQQRTEENNRAHQLASEARATLSALEADDSNATQEEVDRARVTYEEHESFRRRTTSRLQTVKNRIADCDEALVFWSTMSEGGWGHLLEDAERLNSGGASTYAKPSGGAEEEERT
;
A
#
# COMPACT_ATOMS: atom_id res chain seq x y z
N MET A 1 -5.70 -32.52 1.72
CA MET A 1 -5.46 -32.36 0.28
C MET A 1 -4.56 -33.49 -0.16
N GLN A 2 -5.13 -34.49 -0.83
CA GLN A 2 -4.39 -35.61 -1.40
C GLN A 2 -3.74 -35.15 -2.72
N GLY A 3 -2.51 -35.61 -3.00
CA GLY A 3 -1.65 -35.05 -4.07
C GLY A 3 -2.25 -35.05 -5.48
N ASP A 4 -3.20 -35.94 -5.78
CA ASP A 4 -3.85 -36.04 -7.09
C ASP A 4 -4.80 -34.86 -7.39
N GLU A 5 -5.43 -34.24 -6.37
CA GLU A 5 -6.31 -33.09 -6.58
C GLU A 5 -5.54 -31.84 -7.05
N LEU A 6 -4.29 -31.67 -6.60
CA LEU A 6 -3.42 -30.55 -6.99
C LEU A 6 -2.97 -30.62 -8.46
N LEU A 7 -2.87 -31.83 -9.02
CA LEU A 7 -2.49 -32.05 -10.43
C LEU A 7 -3.64 -31.81 -11.41
N SER A 8 -4.87 -31.65 -10.92
CA SER A 8 -6.07 -31.41 -11.75
C SER A 8 -6.41 -29.92 -11.93
N ILE A 9 -5.73 -29.02 -11.21
CA ILE A 9 -5.97 -27.59 -11.29
C ILE A 9 -5.36 -27.05 -12.58
N THR A 10 -6.22 -26.60 -13.50
CA THR A 10 -5.76 -25.90 -14.69
C THR A 10 -5.28 -24.49 -14.33
N PRO A 11 -4.36 -23.89 -15.11
CA PRO A 11 -3.94 -22.50 -14.92
C PRO A 11 -5.12 -21.51 -14.83
N GLU A 12 -6.16 -21.73 -15.64
CA GLU A 12 -7.39 -20.94 -15.64
C GLU A 12 -8.15 -21.08 -14.32
N ALA A 13 -8.31 -22.31 -13.82
CA ALA A 13 -8.94 -22.55 -12.52
C ALA A 13 -8.15 -21.88 -11.38
N LEU A 14 -6.83 -21.83 -11.47
CA LEU A 14 -5.97 -21.11 -10.52
C LEU A 14 -6.15 -19.59 -10.64
N ALA A 15 -6.12 -19.02 -11.84
CA ALA A 15 -6.38 -17.60 -12.06
C ALA A 15 -7.74 -17.19 -11.50
N GLU A 16 -8.80 -17.96 -11.77
CA GLU A 16 -10.12 -17.73 -11.22
C GLU A 16 -10.15 -17.76 -9.68
N ALA A 17 -9.44 -18.72 -9.07
CA ALA A 17 -9.37 -18.83 -7.62
C ALA A 17 -8.65 -17.61 -7.00
N ILE A 18 -7.56 -17.15 -7.62
CA ILE A 18 -6.85 -15.94 -7.21
C ILE A 18 -7.73 -14.70 -7.38
N LEU A 19 -8.43 -14.56 -8.52
CA LEU A 19 -9.35 -13.47 -8.81
C LEU A 19 -10.47 -13.40 -7.75
N LYS A 20 -11.14 -14.53 -7.47
CA LYS A 20 -12.18 -14.63 -6.42
C LYS A 20 -11.65 -14.20 -5.05
N ARG A 21 -10.42 -14.58 -4.70
CA ARG A 21 -9.79 -14.16 -3.44
C ARG A 21 -9.55 -12.65 -3.41
N ARG A 22 -9.08 -12.05 -4.50
CA ARG A 22 -8.84 -10.60 -4.62
C ARG A 22 -10.14 -9.78 -4.58
N GLN A 23 -11.21 -10.28 -5.21
CA GLN A 23 -12.54 -9.68 -5.15
C GLN A 23 -13.05 -9.62 -3.70
N ARG A 24 -13.00 -10.74 -2.96
CA ARG A 24 -13.37 -10.79 -1.53
C ARG A 24 -12.52 -9.85 -0.67
N MET A 25 -11.24 -9.68 -1.01
CA MET A 25 -10.38 -8.73 -0.33
C MET A 25 -10.85 -7.29 -0.53
N THR A 26 -11.31 -6.96 -1.73
CA THR A 26 -11.74 -5.60 -2.10
C THR A 26 -13.02 -5.18 -1.37
N GLU A 27 -13.89 -6.12 -1.02
CA GLU A 27 -15.17 -5.84 -0.31
C GLU A 27 -14.99 -5.04 1.00
N HIS A 28 -13.91 -5.28 1.75
CA HIS A 28 -13.68 -4.64 3.06
C HIS A 28 -12.67 -3.48 3.04
N LEU A 29 -11.97 -3.29 1.93
CA LEU A 29 -10.95 -2.24 1.82
C LEU A 29 -11.53 -0.82 1.88
N PRO A 30 -12.66 -0.47 1.23
CA PRO A 30 -13.24 0.87 1.31
C PRO A 30 -13.60 1.28 2.74
N LYS A 31 -14.23 0.38 3.50
CA LYS A 31 -14.56 0.60 4.91
C LYS A 31 -13.30 0.81 5.75
N THR A 32 -12.26 0.01 5.51
CA THR A 32 -10.98 0.15 6.21
C THR A 32 -10.30 1.47 5.85
N LEU A 33 -10.33 1.88 4.58
CA LEU A 33 -9.80 3.17 4.12
C LEU A 33 -10.49 4.34 4.80
N GLN A 34 -11.81 4.31 4.89
CA GLN A 34 -12.59 5.34 5.58
C GLN A 34 -12.18 5.43 7.05
N GLN A 35 -12.15 4.30 7.77
CA GLN A 35 -11.77 4.26 9.18
C GLN A 35 -10.36 4.82 9.43
N ARG A 36 -9.39 4.48 8.57
CA ARG A 36 -8.01 4.98 8.69
C ARG A 36 -7.89 6.44 8.30
N THR A 37 -8.69 6.92 7.37
CA THR A 37 -8.77 8.34 7.01
C THR A 37 -9.31 9.15 8.19
N GLU A 38 -10.41 8.71 8.80
CA GLU A 38 -10.99 9.37 9.97
C GLU A 38 -10.05 9.36 11.19
N GLU A 39 -9.33 8.26 11.41
CA GLU A 39 -8.30 8.15 12.46
C GLU A 39 -7.15 9.12 12.20
N ASN A 40 -6.67 9.19 10.95
CA ASN A 40 -5.58 10.09 10.59
C ASN A 40 -5.98 11.57 10.69
N ASN A 41 -7.19 11.93 10.27
CA ASN A 41 -7.73 13.29 10.41
C ASN A 41 -7.78 13.71 11.88
N ARG A 42 -8.26 12.83 12.77
CA ARG A 42 -8.25 13.07 14.22
C ARG A 42 -6.84 13.25 14.78
N ALA A 43 -5.90 12.41 14.34
CA ALA A 43 -4.50 12.54 14.76
C ALA A 43 -3.85 13.84 14.28
N HIS A 44 -4.20 14.31 13.08
CA HIS A 44 -3.77 15.62 12.56
C HIS A 44 -4.30 16.77 13.40
N GLN A 45 -5.58 16.73 13.79
CA GLN A 45 -6.19 17.74 14.66
C GLN A 45 -5.47 17.80 16.02
N LEU A 46 -5.32 16.67 16.70
CA LEU A 46 -4.63 16.60 18.00
C LEU A 46 -3.19 17.12 17.95
N ALA A 47 -2.41 16.72 16.93
CA ALA A 47 -1.04 17.19 16.76
C ALA A 47 -0.99 18.70 16.45
N SER A 48 -1.96 19.22 15.69
CA SER A 48 -2.06 20.65 15.40
C SER A 48 -2.43 21.47 16.63
N GLU A 49 -3.39 20.99 17.43
CA GLU A 49 -3.81 21.63 18.68
C GLU A 49 -2.67 21.65 19.70
N ALA A 50 -1.99 20.52 19.93
CA ALA A 50 -0.85 20.46 20.83
C ALA A 50 0.35 21.31 20.35
N ARG A 51 0.52 21.46 19.03
CA ARG A 51 1.53 22.38 18.49
C ARG A 51 1.16 23.84 18.77
N ALA A 52 -0.11 24.19 18.63
CA ALA A 52 -0.58 25.54 18.92
C ALA A 52 -0.44 25.89 20.40
N THR A 53 -0.76 24.95 21.30
CA THR A 53 -0.59 25.16 22.75
C THR A 53 0.88 25.29 23.13
N LEU A 54 1.75 24.43 22.61
CA LEU A 54 3.20 24.54 22.83
C LEU A 54 3.73 25.90 22.34
N SER A 55 3.36 26.31 21.12
CA SER A 55 3.80 27.58 20.56
C SER A 55 3.28 28.80 21.33
N ALA A 56 2.09 28.71 21.93
CA ALA A 56 1.54 29.79 22.75
C ALA A 56 2.28 29.91 24.08
N LEU A 57 2.63 28.77 24.72
CA LEU A 57 3.41 28.75 25.95
C LEU A 57 4.86 29.20 25.73
N GLU A 58 5.48 28.78 24.63
CA GLU A 58 6.83 29.23 24.23
C GLU A 58 6.88 30.73 23.87
N ALA A 59 5.74 31.36 23.57
CA ALA A 59 5.65 32.79 23.29
C ALA A 59 5.31 33.64 24.54
N ASP A 60 4.77 33.03 25.60
CA ASP A 60 4.44 33.70 26.87
C ASP A 60 5.58 33.53 27.89
N ASP A 61 6.76 34.07 27.56
CA ASP A 61 7.97 34.07 28.40
C ASP A 61 7.76 34.66 29.81
N SER A 62 6.68 35.42 30.00
CA SER A 62 6.37 36.13 31.24
C SER A 62 5.52 35.33 32.24
N ASN A 63 4.63 34.45 31.78
CA ASN A 63 3.73 33.69 32.66
C ASN A 63 3.92 32.17 32.60
N ALA A 64 4.46 31.62 31.51
CA ALA A 64 4.62 30.18 31.38
C ALA A 64 5.81 29.70 32.20
N THR A 65 5.57 28.71 33.07
CA THR A 65 6.66 28.02 33.77
C THR A 65 7.36 27.04 32.84
N GLN A 66 8.67 26.83 33.05
CA GLN A 66 9.42 25.84 32.27
C GLN A 66 8.78 24.44 32.31
N GLU A 67 8.22 24.05 33.46
CA GLU A 67 7.52 22.77 33.63
C GLU A 67 6.23 22.68 32.80
N GLU A 68 5.54 23.78 32.52
CA GLU A 68 4.37 23.81 31.63
C GLU A 68 4.79 23.65 30.17
N VAL A 69 5.85 24.33 29.76
CA VAL A 69 6.41 24.20 28.41
C VAL A 69 6.90 22.78 28.17
N ASP A 70 7.63 22.18 29.11
CA ASP A 70 8.14 20.82 29.00
C ASP A 70 7.00 19.78 28.91
N ARG A 71 5.94 19.95 29.71
CA ARG A 71 4.74 19.09 29.63
C ARG A 71 4.04 19.23 28.28
N ALA A 72 3.85 20.45 27.78
CA ALA A 72 3.24 20.68 26.48
C ALA A 72 4.09 20.08 25.34
N ARG A 73 5.41 20.14 25.45
CA ARG A 73 6.33 19.53 24.48
C ARG A 73 6.19 18.02 24.43
N VAL A 74 6.14 17.35 25.59
CA VAL A 74 5.88 15.90 25.68
C VAL A 74 4.53 15.54 25.03
N THR A 75 3.46 16.27 25.34
CA THR A 75 2.14 16.04 24.73
C THR A 75 2.17 16.20 23.21
N TYR A 76 2.86 17.23 22.70
CA TYR A 76 3.03 17.42 21.26
C TYR A 76 3.79 16.25 20.63
N GLU A 77 4.90 15.80 21.22
CA GLU A 77 5.69 14.67 20.71
C GLU A 77 4.89 13.37 20.67
N GLU A 78 4.04 13.11 21.68
CA GLU A 78 3.14 11.96 21.72
C GLU A 78 2.11 12.00 20.58
N HIS A 79 1.44 13.14 20.39
CA HIS A 79 0.46 13.33 19.33
C HIS A 79 1.09 13.29 17.93
N GLU A 80 2.27 13.86 17.77
CA GLU A 80 3.04 13.81 16.53
C GLU A 80 3.46 12.36 16.19
N SER A 81 3.89 11.59 17.21
CA SER A 81 4.22 10.17 17.05
C SER A 81 2.99 9.34 16.70
N PHE A 82 1.83 9.64 17.29
CA PHE A 82 0.56 9.02 16.90
C PHE A 82 0.15 9.38 15.46
N ARG A 83 0.28 10.65 15.06
CA ARG A 83 0.02 11.09 13.68
C ARG A 83 0.87 10.34 12.67
N ARG A 84 2.19 10.22 12.89
CA ARG A 84 3.08 9.46 12.00
C ARG A 84 2.65 7.99 11.85
N ARG A 85 2.28 7.33 12.96
CA ARG A 85 1.80 5.95 12.93
C ARG A 85 0.50 5.81 12.14
N THR A 86 -0.45 6.72 12.33
CA THR A 86 -1.73 6.68 11.61
C THR A 86 -1.55 7.00 10.12
N THR A 87 -0.67 7.94 9.75
CA THR A 87 -0.31 8.22 8.36
C THR A 87 0.28 6.98 7.68
N SER A 88 1.22 6.30 8.34
CA SER A 88 1.80 5.06 7.81
C SER A 88 0.75 3.98 7.59
N ARG A 89 -0.15 3.76 8.57
CA ARG A 89 -1.25 2.78 8.46
C ARG A 89 -2.21 3.12 7.33
N LEU A 90 -2.55 4.39 7.15
CA LEU A 90 -3.36 4.86 6.04
C LEU A 90 -2.68 4.59 4.70
N GLN A 91 -1.38 4.88 4.59
CA GLN A 91 -0.62 4.62 3.38
C GLN A 91 -0.57 3.13 3.04
N THR A 92 -0.37 2.26 4.04
CA THR A 92 -0.41 0.80 3.83
C THR A 92 -1.75 0.34 3.26
N VAL A 93 -2.88 0.90 3.73
CA VAL A 93 -4.20 0.57 3.19
C VAL A 93 -4.37 1.07 1.75
N LYS A 94 -3.90 2.29 1.45
CA LYS A 94 -3.91 2.83 0.07
C LYS A 94 -3.09 1.96 -0.88
N ASN A 95 -1.87 1.58 -0.48
CA ASN A 95 -1.02 0.71 -1.28
C ASN A 95 -1.68 -0.66 -1.50
N ARG A 96 -2.34 -1.21 -0.47
CA ARG A 96 -3.06 -2.49 -0.58
C ARG A 96 -4.25 -2.41 -1.52
N ILE A 97 -4.94 -1.26 -1.60
CA ILE A 97 -6.01 -1.04 -2.57
C ILE A 97 -5.45 -1.03 -3.98
N ALA A 98 -4.40 -0.23 -4.23
CA ALA A 98 -3.74 -0.19 -5.53
C ALA A 98 -3.25 -1.57 -5.99
N ASP A 99 -2.59 -2.33 -5.10
CA ASP A 99 -2.17 -3.71 -5.36
C ASP A 99 -3.34 -4.63 -5.68
N CYS A 100 -4.49 -4.47 -5.00
CA CYS A 100 -5.68 -5.27 -5.30
C CYS A 100 -6.27 -4.90 -6.65
N ASP A 101 -6.34 -3.61 -7.00
CA ASP A 101 -6.88 -3.15 -8.28
C ASP A 101 -6.00 -3.62 -9.45
N GLU A 102 -4.68 -3.47 -9.32
CA GLU A 102 -3.71 -4.00 -10.31
C GLU A 102 -3.83 -5.52 -10.45
N ALA A 103 -3.91 -6.24 -9.33
CA ALA A 103 -4.08 -7.69 -9.35
C ALA A 103 -5.41 -8.11 -9.98
N LEU A 104 -6.50 -7.39 -9.71
CA LEU A 104 -7.81 -7.68 -10.31
C LEU A 104 -7.75 -7.55 -11.84
N VAL A 105 -7.15 -6.47 -12.34
CA VAL A 105 -6.97 -6.27 -13.78
C VAL A 105 -6.11 -7.38 -14.37
N PHE A 106 -4.95 -7.66 -13.78
CA PHE A 106 -4.03 -8.69 -14.26
C PHE A 106 -4.69 -10.07 -14.30
N TRP A 107 -5.28 -10.52 -13.19
CA TRP A 107 -5.86 -11.87 -13.10
C TRP A 107 -7.15 -12.03 -13.89
N SER A 108 -7.90 -10.94 -14.14
CA SER A 108 -9.03 -10.97 -15.07
C SER A 108 -8.55 -11.29 -16.48
N THR A 109 -7.51 -10.61 -16.96
CA THR A 109 -6.90 -10.89 -18.27
C THR A 109 -6.35 -12.32 -18.37
N MET A 110 -5.69 -12.82 -17.30
CA MET A 110 -5.20 -14.20 -17.27
C MET A 110 -6.33 -15.23 -17.36
N SER A 111 -7.46 -14.97 -16.70
CA SER A 111 -8.61 -15.89 -16.73
C SER A 111 -9.24 -16.04 -18.12
N GLU A 112 -9.03 -15.07 -19.01
CA GLU A 112 -9.53 -15.08 -20.39
C GLU A 112 -8.54 -15.71 -21.40
N GLY A 113 -7.41 -16.27 -20.95
CA GLY A 113 -6.45 -16.97 -21.81
C GLY A 113 -5.23 -16.15 -22.21
N GLY A 114 -4.93 -15.03 -21.53
CA GLY A 114 -3.78 -14.16 -21.79
C GLY A 114 -2.38 -14.70 -21.40
N TRP A 115 -2.20 -16.02 -21.33
CA TRP A 115 -1.00 -16.66 -20.74
C TRP A 115 0.28 -16.56 -21.59
N GLY A 116 0.18 -16.19 -22.87
CA GLY A 116 1.29 -16.26 -23.84
C GLY A 116 2.58 -15.57 -23.37
N HIS A 117 2.47 -14.32 -22.90
CA HIS A 117 3.62 -13.56 -22.39
C HIS A 117 4.32 -14.21 -21.18
N LEU A 118 3.63 -15.03 -20.36
CA LEU A 118 4.26 -15.74 -19.25
C LEU A 118 5.15 -16.89 -19.75
N LEU A 119 4.75 -17.53 -20.84
CA LEU A 119 5.57 -18.55 -21.49
C LEU A 119 6.81 -17.89 -22.14
N GLU A 120 6.61 -16.77 -22.84
CA GLU A 120 7.70 -15.97 -23.42
C GLU A 120 8.69 -15.48 -22.34
N ASP A 121 8.19 -15.00 -21.20
CA ASP A 121 9.00 -14.59 -20.06
C ASP A 121 9.79 -15.76 -19.46
N ALA A 122 9.17 -16.94 -19.35
CA ALA A 122 9.82 -18.14 -18.84
C ALA A 122 10.92 -18.64 -19.80
N GLU A 123 10.67 -18.64 -21.10
CA GLU A 123 11.65 -19.00 -22.13
C GLU A 123 12.81 -18.01 -22.17
N ARG A 124 12.53 -16.70 -22.04
CA ARG A 124 13.57 -15.67 -21.92
C ARG A 124 14.48 -15.92 -20.72
N LEU A 125 13.91 -16.23 -19.56
CA LEU A 125 14.69 -16.53 -18.36
C LEU A 125 15.52 -17.80 -18.52
N ASN A 126 14.94 -18.86 -19.08
CA ASN A 126 15.61 -20.15 -19.28
C ASN A 126 16.76 -20.06 -20.30
N SER A 127 16.66 -19.15 -21.26
CA SER A 127 17.74 -18.85 -22.21
C SER A 127 18.81 -17.88 -21.65
N GLY A 128 18.72 -17.50 -20.37
CA GLY A 128 19.68 -16.62 -19.71
C GLY A 128 19.41 -15.12 -19.91
N GLY A 129 18.24 -14.76 -20.44
CA GLY A 129 17.81 -13.37 -20.59
C GLY A 129 17.46 -12.70 -19.26
N ALA A 130 17.39 -11.37 -19.27
CA ALA A 130 17.12 -10.58 -18.07
C ALA A 130 15.71 -10.81 -17.52
N SER A 131 15.60 -10.85 -16.19
CA SER A 131 14.32 -10.79 -15.49
C SER A 131 13.63 -9.45 -15.70
N THR A 132 12.30 -9.45 -15.75
CA THR A 132 11.47 -8.24 -15.80
C THR A 132 11.79 -7.28 -14.65
N TYR A 133 12.22 -7.81 -13.50
CA TYR A 133 12.68 -7.01 -12.35
C TYR A 133 14.09 -6.44 -12.48
N ALA A 134 14.93 -7.04 -13.33
CA ALA A 134 16.30 -6.59 -13.59
C ALA A 134 16.38 -5.57 -14.74
N LYS A 135 15.29 -5.41 -15.51
CA LYS A 135 15.20 -4.36 -16.52
C LYS A 135 15.18 -3.00 -15.80
N PRO A 136 16.07 -2.06 -16.13
CA PRO A 136 15.98 -0.71 -15.61
C PRO A 136 14.61 -0.15 -16.01
N SER A 137 13.86 0.40 -15.05
CA SER A 137 12.57 1.05 -15.29
C SER A 137 12.79 2.33 -16.10
N GLY A 138 12.95 2.20 -17.41
CA GLY A 138 13.27 3.31 -18.31
C GLY A 138 14.08 2.86 -19.53
N GLY A 139 13.38 2.36 -20.54
CA GLY A 139 13.94 2.01 -21.84
C GLY A 139 12.85 1.47 -22.74
N ALA A 140 11.99 2.37 -23.23
CA ALA A 140 11.18 2.08 -24.40
C ALA A 140 12.16 1.91 -25.57
N GLU A 141 12.44 0.67 -25.95
CA GLU A 141 12.95 0.40 -27.29
C GLU A 141 11.74 0.52 -28.21
N GLU A 142 11.67 1.66 -28.92
CA GLU A 142 10.96 1.76 -30.18
C GLU A 142 11.49 0.63 -31.08
N GLU A 143 10.77 -0.49 -31.16
CA GLU A 143 11.04 -1.49 -32.18
C GLU A 143 10.71 -0.86 -33.54
N GLU A 144 11.81 -0.53 -34.22
CA GLU A 144 11.91 -0.02 -35.57
C GLU A 144 11.03 -0.83 -36.53
N ARG A 145 9.95 -0.22 -37.01
CA ARG A 145 9.28 -0.63 -38.24
C ARG A 145 10.24 -0.35 -39.41
N THR A 146 10.84 -1.40 -39.96
CA THR A 146 11.26 -1.46 -41.37
C THR A 146 10.86 -2.79 -41.96
#